data_AF-A0ABD0Y9K7-F1
#
_entry.id   AF-A0ABD0Y9K7-F1
#
_cell.length_a   1.000
_cell.length_b   1.000
_cell.length_c   1.000
_cell.angle_alpha   90.00
_cell.angle_beta   90.00
_cell.angle_gamma   90.00
#
_symmetry.space_group_name_H-M   'P 1'
#
loop_
_entity.id
_entity.type
_entity.pdbx_description
1 polymer ?
#
loop_
_entity_poly.entity_id
_entity_poly.type
_entity_poly.pdbx_seq_one_letter_code
_entity_poly.pdbx_strand_id
1 'polypeptide(L)'
;TATEIRCKEQSKGGLKFDVIIADPAGTPPKRCPSPTKTTSAENIEEKLKAAEERRLSLEANKMATLAAKLSKIEEASRKKDEQNSVFINQTKEALEQKMETHTEKREAYLTDIKAKLKDHLEGVEKSRVILEQQTLEVRSAVEEKLKSAAAHRDENIKKMLNRLKEHEEQVNKVRAGWQHKIEVLEAQLQSKMESVLTRKQQLEIENREKLRALNELRVSEIKQTLESIERQSEEKIKELQSKLDCAETNREKELEKRLEGVRKNVC
;
A
#
# COMPACT_ATOMS: atom_id res chain seq x y z
N THR A 1 -48.94 120.53 -127.46
CA THR A 1 -49.75 119.75 -126.51
C THR A 1 -50.70 118.86 -127.28
N ALA A 2 -50.47 117.55 -127.22
CA ALA A 2 -51.41 116.51 -127.61
C ALA A 2 -51.28 115.40 -126.56
N THR A 3 -52.34 115.14 -125.79
CA THR A 3 -52.37 114.07 -124.78
C THR A 3 -52.47 112.72 -125.51
N GLU A 4 -51.52 111.80 -125.30
CA GLU A 4 -51.48 110.48 -125.96
C GLU A 4 -51.91 109.39 -124.96
N ILE A 5 -52.86 108.55 -125.34
CA ILE A 5 -53.23 107.35 -124.57
C ILE A 5 -52.51 106.14 -125.19
N ARG A 6 -51.68 105.45 -124.40
CA ARG A 6 -50.91 104.28 -124.82
C ARG A 6 -51.22 103.06 -123.95
N CYS A 7 -50.80 101.88 -124.39
CA CYS A 7 -50.88 100.63 -123.62
C CYS A 7 -52.30 100.31 -123.08
N LYS A 8 -53.32 100.51 -123.93
CA LYS A 8 -54.71 100.23 -123.58
C LYS A 8 -54.96 98.72 -123.54
N GLU A 9 -55.11 98.16 -122.35
CA GLU A 9 -55.50 96.76 -122.12
C GLU A 9 -56.92 96.70 -121.55
N GLN A 10 -57.82 96.05 -122.28
CA GLN A 10 -59.19 95.82 -121.83
C GLN A 10 -59.38 94.36 -121.41
N SER A 11 -59.83 94.17 -120.18
CA SER A 11 -60.25 92.87 -119.66
C SER A 11 -61.73 92.93 -119.27
N LYS A 12 -62.36 91.77 -119.07
CA LYS A 12 -63.78 91.68 -118.65
C LYS A 12 -64.09 92.46 -117.35
N GLY A 13 -63.08 92.72 -116.51
CA GLY A 13 -63.20 93.45 -115.24
C GLY A 13 -62.87 94.95 -115.31
N GLY A 14 -62.51 95.49 -116.48
CA GLY A 14 -62.19 96.91 -116.63
C GLY A 14 -61.12 97.19 -117.67
N LEU A 15 -60.96 98.47 -117.96
CA LEU A 15 -60.00 99.00 -118.92
C LEU A 15 -58.89 99.75 -118.18
N LYS A 16 -57.63 99.39 -118.44
CA LYS A 16 -56.48 100.22 -118.05
C LYS A 16 -55.79 100.76 -119.29
N PHE A 17 -55.31 101.99 -119.20
CA PHE A 17 -54.50 102.62 -120.23
C PHE A 17 -53.57 103.63 -119.56
N ASP A 18 -52.42 103.85 -120.17
CA ASP A 18 -51.49 104.86 -119.73
C ASP A 18 -51.83 106.18 -120.41
N VAL A 19 -51.97 107.24 -119.63
CA VAL A 19 -52.19 108.60 -120.14
C VAL A 19 -50.87 109.35 -120.07
N ILE A 20 -50.30 109.68 -121.23
CA ILE A 20 -49.09 110.47 -121.33
C ILE A 20 -49.50 111.92 -121.62
N ILE A 21 -49.35 112.76 -120.60
CA ILE A 21 -49.73 114.19 -120.64
C ILE A 21 -48.62 115.02 -121.30
N ALA A 22 -47.37 114.57 -121.23
CA ALA A 22 -46.21 115.14 -121.91
C ALA A 22 -45.13 114.06 -122.06
N ASP A 23 -44.31 114.16 -123.11
CA ASP A 23 -43.13 113.29 -123.24
C ASP A 23 -42.16 113.52 -122.07
N PRO A 24 -41.58 112.45 -121.48
CA PRO A 24 -40.71 112.58 -120.33
C PRO A 24 -39.47 113.41 -120.67
N ALA A 25 -39.31 114.54 -119.99
CA ALA A 25 -38.14 115.41 -120.12
C ALA A 25 -36.93 114.81 -119.37
N GLY A 26 -36.23 113.88 -120.03
CA GLY A 26 -34.95 113.36 -119.57
C GLY A 26 -34.79 111.83 -119.63
N THR A 27 -33.54 111.38 -119.58
CA THR A 27 -33.17 109.95 -119.52
C THR A 27 -33.57 109.30 -118.18
N PRO A 28 -34.09 108.05 -118.18
CA PRO A 28 -34.46 107.34 -116.96
C PRO A 28 -33.28 107.19 -115.98
N PRO A 29 -33.50 107.25 -114.65
CA PRO A 29 -32.46 107.00 -113.66
C PRO A 29 -31.88 105.58 -113.81
N LYS A 30 -30.55 105.43 -113.68
CA LYS A 30 -29.90 104.10 -113.65
C LYS A 30 -30.44 103.30 -112.45
N ARG A 31 -31.02 102.13 -112.72
CA ARG A 31 -31.47 101.18 -111.70
C ARG A 31 -30.31 100.80 -110.77
N CYS A 32 -30.56 100.78 -109.46
CA CYS A 32 -29.64 100.20 -108.50
C CYS A 32 -29.31 98.76 -108.90
N PRO A 33 -28.05 98.29 -108.74
CA PRO A 33 -27.70 96.92 -109.02
C PRO A 33 -28.59 95.99 -108.19
N SER A 34 -29.19 94.99 -108.85
CA SER A 34 -30.04 93.98 -108.22
C SER A 34 -29.26 93.21 -107.14
N PRO A 35 -29.89 92.80 -106.04
CA PRO A 35 -29.23 92.01 -104.99
C PRO A 35 -28.49 90.82 -105.58
N THR A 36 -27.22 90.66 -105.24
CA THR A 36 -26.37 89.53 -105.65
C THR A 36 -26.96 88.24 -105.08
N LYS A 37 -27.55 87.41 -105.95
CA LYS A 37 -28.02 86.07 -105.60
C LYS A 37 -26.84 85.10 -105.54
N THR A 38 -26.19 84.97 -104.37
CA THR A 38 -25.11 83.97 -104.15
C THR A 38 -25.32 83.10 -102.91
N THR A 39 -26.57 82.86 -102.51
CA THR A 39 -26.90 81.81 -101.55
C THR A 39 -27.28 80.54 -102.31
N SER A 40 -26.32 79.63 -102.54
CA SER A 40 -26.62 78.27 -103.03
C SER A 40 -27.32 77.45 -101.95
N ALA A 41 -28.02 76.39 -102.34
CA ALA A 41 -28.69 75.49 -101.39
C ALA A 41 -27.71 74.88 -100.36
N GLU A 42 -26.50 74.54 -100.80
CA GLU A 42 -25.42 74.01 -99.97
C GLU A 42 -24.97 75.01 -98.89
N ASN A 43 -24.80 76.30 -99.25
CA ASN A 43 -24.46 77.35 -98.28
C ASN A 43 -25.57 77.59 -97.23
N ILE A 44 -26.83 77.27 -97.56
CA ILE A 44 -27.95 77.37 -96.63
C ILE A 44 -27.95 76.16 -95.69
N GLU A 45 -27.74 74.97 -96.21
CA GLU A 45 -27.66 73.72 -95.44
C GLU A 45 -26.49 73.72 -94.46
N GLU A 46 -25.31 74.18 -94.88
CA GLU A 46 -24.14 74.30 -94.01
C GLU A 46 -24.40 75.27 -92.84
N LYS A 47 -25.08 76.40 -93.10
CA LYS A 47 -25.47 77.34 -92.03
C LYS A 47 -26.49 76.74 -91.06
N LEU A 48 -27.43 75.92 -91.54
CA LEU A 48 -28.39 75.21 -90.69
C LEU A 48 -27.69 74.14 -89.86
N LYS A 49 -26.80 73.34 -90.45
CA LYS A 49 -26.01 72.33 -89.77
C LYS A 49 -25.10 72.94 -88.70
N ALA A 50 -24.41 74.04 -89.00
CA ALA A 50 -23.59 74.77 -88.02
C ALA A 50 -24.44 75.41 -86.89
N ALA A 51 -25.71 75.74 -87.15
CA ALA A 51 -26.63 76.17 -86.10
C ALA A 51 -27.08 74.98 -85.22
N GLU A 52 -27.33 73.82 -85.82
CA GLU A 52 -27.68 72.60 -85.09
C GLU A 52 -26.51 72.07 -84.25
N GLU A 53 -25.29 72.04 -84.78
CA GLU A 53 -24.09 71.64 -84.04
C GLU A 53 -23.83 72.57 -82.85
N ARG A 54 -24.04 73.89 -83.01
CA ARG A 54 -23.98 74.84 -81.89
C ARG A 54 -25.06 74.56 -80.85
N ARG A 55 -26.29 74.24 -81.27
CA ARG A 55 -27.38 73.86 -80.35
C ARG A 55 -27.01 72.60 -79.56
N LEU A 56 -26.54 71.56 -80.24
CA LEU A 56 -26.15 70.29 -79.65
C LEU A 56 -24.95 70.43 -78.70
N SER A 57 -23.94 71.21 -79.09
CA SER A 57 -22.79 71.52 -78.25
C SER A 57 -23.18 72.27 -76.97
N LEU A 58 -24.08 73.25 -77.07
CA LEU A 58 -24.61 73.96 -75.90
C LEU A 58 -25.40 73.02 -74.98
N GLU A 59 -26.19 72.11 -75.54
CA GLU A 59 -26.94 71.11 -74.79
C GLU A 59 -25.99 70.11 -74.10
N ALA A 60 -25.00 69.58 -74.81
CA ALA A 60 -23.98 68.69 -74.26
C ALA A 60 -23.20 69.36 -73.12
N ASN A 61 -22.80 70.63 -73.28
CA ASN A 61 -22.12 71.39 -72.22
C ASN A 61 -23.02 71.60 -70.99
N LYS A 62 -24.33 71.84 -71.19
CA LYS A 62 -25.30 71.92 -70.07
C LYS A 62 -25.41 70.57 -69.37
N MET A 63 -25.51 69.47 -70.11
CA MET A 63 -25.59 68.11 -69.55
C MET A 63 -24.32 67.74 -68.79
N ALA A 64 -23.14 68.03 -69.34
CA ALA A 64 -21.86 67.81 -68.64
C ALA A 64 -21.77 68.62 -67.35
N THR A 65 -22.22 69.88 -67.37
CA THR A 65 -22.26 70.74 -66.17
C THR A 65 -23.20 70.18 -65.10
N LEU A 66 -24.38 69.67 -65.50
CA LEU A 66 -25.33 69.04 -64.58
C LEU A 66 -24.78 67.73 -64.01
N ALA A 67 -24.18 66.88 -64.84
CA ALA A 67 -23.54 65.64 -64.40
C ALA A 67 -22.40 65.90 -63.41
N ALA A 68 -21.55 66.90 -63.65
CA ALA A 68 -20.49 67.28 -62.73
C ALA A 68 -21.04 67.76 -61.37
N LYS A 69 -22.14 68.51 -61.36
CA LYS A 69 -22.81 68.94 -60.12
C LYS A 69 -23.38 67.75 -59.34
N LEU A 70 -24.03 66.80 -60.03
CA LEU A 70 -24.55 65.57 -59.41
C LEU A 70 -23.43 64.72 -58.83
N SER A 71 -22.35 64.50 -59.60
CA SER A 71 -21.17 63.76 -59.12
C SER A 71 -20.57 64.38 -57.85
N LYS A 72 -20.51 65.72 -57.77
CA LYS A 72 -20.00 66.42 -56.58
C LYS A 72 -20.92 66.24 -55.36
N ILE A 73 -22.24 66.20 -55.57
CA ILE A 73 -23.22 65.93 -54.51
C ILE A 73 -23.07 64.49 -54.00
N GLU A 74 -22.94 63.52 -54.92
CA GLU A 74 -22.72 62.12 -54.56
C GLU A 74 -21.41 61.92 -53.79
N GLU A 75 -20.32 62.54 -54.24
CA GLU A 75 -19.02 62.47 -53.55
C GLU A 75 -19.09 63.10 -52.16
N ALA A 76 -19.76 64.25 -52.01
CA ALA A 76 -19.99 64.86 -50.70
C ALA A 76 -20.81 63.96 -49.77
N SER A 77 -21.84 63.28 -50.30
CA SER A 77 -22.63 62.31 -49.52
C SER A 77 -21.78 61.11 -49.11
N ARG A 78 -21.03 60.51 -50.04
CA ARG A 78 -20.12 59.39 -49.75
C ARG A 78 -19.12 59.75 -48.67
N LYS A 79 -18.49 60.93 -48.77
CA LYS A 79 -17.50 61.40 -47.78
C LYS A 79 -18.11 61.61 -46.40
N LYS A 80 -19.33 62.12 -46.33
CA LYS A 80 -20.07 62.27 -45.06
C LYS A 80 -20.36 60.90 -44.43
N ASP A 81 -20.79 59.93 -45.23
CA ASP A 81 -21.08 58.57 -44.74
C ASP A 81 -19.80 57.83 -44.31
N GLU A 82 -18.70 58.02 -45.04
CA GLU A 82 -17.38 57.48 -44.70
C GLU A 82 -16.84 58.07 -43.40
N GLN A 83 -16.91 59.39 -43.21
CA GLN A 83 -16.53 60.04 -41.95
C GLN A 83 -17.36 59.55 -40.76
N ASN A 84 -18.67 59.35 -40.96
CA ASN A 84 -19.54 58.79 -39.94
C ASN A 84 -19.16 57.34 -39.60
N SER A 85 -18.87 56.52 -40.62
CA SER A 85 -18.43 55.14 -40.39
C SER A 85 -17.09 55.07 -39.67
N VAL A 86 -16.12 55.91 -40.03
CA VAL A 86 -14.81 55.99 -39.36
C VAL A 86 -15.00 56.41 -37.89
N PHE A 87 -15.83 57.42 -37.63
CA PHE A 87 -16.10 57.88 -36.27
C PHE A 87 -16.73 56.78 -35.40
N ILE A 88 -17.72 56.05 -35.94
CA ILE A 88 -18.36 54.94 -35.23
C ILE A 88 -17.34 53.83 -34.93
N ASN A 89 -16.55 53.43 -35.92
CA ASN A 89 -15.57 52.36 -35.76
C ASN A 89 -14.47 52.73 -34.75
N GLN A 90 -13.90 53.93 -34.85
CA GLN A 90 -12.88 54.41 -33.90
C GLN A 90 -13.43 54.50 -32.47
N THR A 91 -14.66 54.98 -32.31
CA THR A 91 -15.29 55.07 -30.98
C THR A 91 -15.55 53.69 -30.39
N LYS A 92 -16.00 52.74 -31.23
CA LYS A 92 -16.21 51.35 -30.83
C LYS A 92 -14.89 50.69 -30.42
N GLU A 93 -13.86 50.77 -31.25
CA GLU A 93 -12.53 50.20 -30.97
C GLU A 93 -11.91 50.80 -29.71
N ALA A 94 -12.04 52.12 -29.51
CA ALA A 94 -11.54 52.78 -28.30
C ALA A 94 -12.27 52.33 -27.03
N LEU A 95 -13.57 52.04 -27.11
CA LEU A 95 -14.33 51.48 -25.99
C LEU A 95 -13.90 50.03 -25.73
N GLU A 96 -13.79 49.22 -26.78
CA GLU A 96 -13.40 47.81 -26.69
C GLU A 96 -12.00 47.67 -26.08
N GLN A 97 -11.03 48.46 -26.54
CA GLN A 97 -9.67 48.50 -25.98
C GLN A 97 -9.65 48.93 -24.50
N LYS A 98 -10.49 49.89 -24.10
CA LYS A 98 -10.62 50.30 -22.69
C LYS A 98 -11.16 49.17 -21.81
N MET A 99 -12.18 48.45 -22.30
CA MET A 99 -12.78 47.33 -21.58
C MET A 99 -11.83 46.15 -21.48
N GLU A 100 -11.09 45.84 -22.54
CA GLU A 100 -10.06 44.82 -22.56
C GLU A 100 -8.94 45.15 -21.57
N THR A 101 -8.38 46.36 -21.64
CA THR A 101 -7.33 46.82 -20.70
C THR A 101 -7.79 46.75 -19.24
N HIS A 102 -9.05 47.12 -18.97
CA HIS A 102 -9.62 47.03 -17.63
C HIS A 102 -9.73 45.57 -17.16
N THR A 103 -10.16 44.68 -18.04
CA THR A 103 -10.30 43.25 -17.75
C THR A 103 -8.94 42.61 -17.50
N GLU A 104 -7.95 42.87 -18.35
CA GLU A 104 -6.57 42.40 -18.18
C GLU A 104 -5.96 42.86 -16.86
N LYS A 105 -6.12 44.16 -16.50
CA LYS A 105 -5.64 44.68 -15.21
C LYS A 105 -6.29 43.98 -14.02
N ARG A 106 -7.61 43.74 -14.11
CA ARG A 106 -8.36 43.03 -13.06
C ARG A 106 -7.89 41.59 -12.95
N GLU A 107 -7.68 40.89 -14.06
CA GLU A 107 -7.22 39.51 -14.08
C GLU A 107 -5.78 39.37 -13.58
N ALA A 108 -4.89 40.29 -13.96
CA ALA A 108 -3.53 40.36 -13.44
C ALA A 108 -3.51 40.53 -11.92
N TYR A 109 -4.34 41.45 -11.38
CA TYR A 109 -4.48 41.65 -9.93
C TYR A 109 -4.99 40.39 -9.21
N LEU A 110 -6.03 39.74 -9.76
CA LEU A 110 -6.56 38.50 -9.18
C LEU A 110 -5.54 37.36 -9.25
N THR A 111 -4.75 37.29 -10.32
CA THR A 111 -3.71 36.28 -10.48
C THR A 111 -2.57 36.49 -9.49
N ASP A 112 -2.13 37.73 -9.27
CA ASP A 112 -1.12 38.07 -8.25
C ASP A 112 -1.58 37.68 -6.84
N ILE A 113 -2.83 37.98 -6.47
CA ILE A 113 -3.39 37.57 -5.18
C ILE A 113 -3.43 36.04 -5.06
N LYS A 114 -3.89 35.33 -6.09
CA LYS A 114 -3.93 33.87 -6.10
C LYS A 114 -2.54 33.26 -5.95
N ALA A 115 -1.54 33.83 -6.61
CA ALA A 115 -0.14 33.39 -6.49
C ALA A 115 0.37 33.56 -5.05
N LYS A 116 0.18 34.75 -4.45
CA LYS A 116 0.56 35.01 -3.06
C LYS A 116 -0.11 34.07 -2.06
N LEU A 117 -1.40 33.79 -2.26
CA LEU A 117 -2.14 32.82 -1.42
C LEU A 117 -1.59 31.40 -1.59
N LYS A 118 -1.28 30.99 -2.82
CA LYS A 118 -0.69 29.68 -3.10
C LYS A 118 0.68 29.54 -2.42
N ASP A 119 1.54 30.53 -2.54
CA ASP A 119 2.87 30.53 -1.92
C ASP A 119 2.77 30.47 -0.39
N HIS A 120 1.81 31.21 0.19
CA HIS A 120 1.56 31.16 1.63
C HIS A 120 1.10 29.77 2.09
N LEU A 121 0.15 29.15 1.37
CA LEU A 121 -0.31 27.79 1.67
C LEU A 121 0.82 26.77 1.57
N GLU A 122 1.69 26.89 0.57
CA GLU A 122 2.87 26.04 0.44
C GLU A 122 3.86 26.23 1.61
N GLY A 123 4.04 27.48 2.07
CA GLY A 123 4.86 27.78 3.25
C GLY A 123 4.29 27.18 4.55
N VAL A 124 2.97 27.25 4.73
CA VAL A 124 2.29 26.61 5.86
C VAL A 124 2.45 25.10 5.82
N GLU A 125 2.27 24.48 4.66
CA GLU A 125 2.40 23.03 4.50
C GLU A 125 3.84 22.55 4.75
N LYS A 126 4.85 23.27 4.25
CA LYS A 126 6.26 22.99 4.57
C LYS A 126 6.51 23.05 6.07
N SER A 127 5.98 24.07 6.76
CA SER A 127 6.12 24.22 8.20
C SER A 127 5.44 23.07 8.97
N ARG A 128 4.25 22.64 8.51
CA ARG A 128 3.51 21.50 9.07
C ARG A 128 4.34 20.21 8.97
N VAL A 129 4.87 19.92 7.78
CA VAL A 129 5.68 18.71 7.52
C VAL A 129 6.96 18.71 8.37
N ILE A 130 7.65 19.85 8.47
CA ILE A 130 8.85 19.97 9.31
C ILE A 130 8.52 19.70 10.78
N LEU A 131 7.44 20.27 11.29
CA LEU A 131 7.02 20.07 12.69
C LEU A 131 6.61 18.61 12.97
N GLU A 132 5.91 17.98 12.03
CA GLU A 132 5.52 16.57 12.11
C GLU A 132 6.75 15.65 12.13
N GLN A 133 7.72 15.91 11.25
CA GLN A 133 8.99 15.18 11.20
C GLN A 133 9.78 15.32 12.51
N GLN A 134 9.93 16.55 13.03
CA GLN A 134 10.61 16.80 14.31
C GLN A 134 9.90 16.08 15.47
N THR A 135 8.58 16.08 15.48
CA THR A 135 7.79 15.37 16.51
C THR A 135 8.02 13.87 16.46
N LEU A 136 8.06 13.29 15.26
CA LEU A 136 8.29 11.86 15.04
C LEU A 136 9.72 11.46 15.43
N GLU A 137 10.72 12.27 15.09
CA GLU A 137 12.12 12.08 15.50
C GLU A 137 12.27 12.09 17.02
N VAL A 138 11.68 13.08 17.71
CA VAL A 138 11.70 13.14 19.17
C VAL A 138 11.01 11.93 19.78
N ARG A 139 9.85 11.51 19.25
CA ARG A 139 9.14 10.33 19.71
C ARG A 139 9.98 9.06 19.56
N SER A 140 10.58 8.84 18.39
CA SER A 140 11.43 7.68 18.12
C SER A 140 12.67 7.66 19.03
N ALA A 141 13.31 8.81 19.24
CA ALA A 141 14.46 8.91 20.15
C ALA A 141 14.09 8.58 21.60
N VAL A 142 12.91 9.00 22.07
CA VAL A 142 12.42 8.65 23.41
C VAL A 142 12.12 7.16 23.51
N GLU A 143 11.46 6.58 22.51
CA GLU A 143 11.13 5.16 22.47
C GLU A 143 12.38 4.27 22.51
N GLU A 144 13.40 4.58 21.71
CA GLU A 144 14.66 3.83 21.70
C GLU A 144 15.43 3.95 23.03
N LYS A 145 15.39 5.13 23.67
CA LYS A 145 15.96 5.29 25.02
C LYS A 145 15.24 4.45 26.06
N LEU A 146 13.90 4.41 26.04
CA LEU A 146 13.11 3.61 26.96
C LEU A 146 13.33 2.11 26.74
N LYS A 147 13.39 1.68 25.49
CA LYS A 147 13.69 0.29 25.10
C LYS A 147 15.08 -0.14 25.55
N SER A 148 16.09 0.70 25.33
CA SER A 148 17.47 0.45 25.79
C SER A 148 17.54 0.39 27.32
N ALA A 149 16.87 1.31 28.01
CA ALA A 149 16.81 1.32 29.47
C ALA A 149 16.07 0.09 30.03
N ALA A 150 15.02 -0.39 29.36
CA ALA A 150 14.35 -1.64 29.71
C ALA A 150 15.27 -2.85 29.53
N ALA A 151 15.92 -2.97 28.36
CA ALA A 151 16.86 -4.05 28.10
C ALA A 151 18.01 -4.10 29.12
N HIS A 152 18.56 -2.93 29.51
CA HIS A 152 19.58 -2.87 30.56
C HIS A 152 19.07 -3.31 31.94
N ARG A 153 17.83 -2.94 32.31
CA ARG A 153 17.20 -3.39 33.56
C ARG A 153 16.99 -4.90 33.55
N ASP A 154 16.44 -5.45 32.47
CA ASP A 154 16.17 -6.88 32.34
C ASP A 154 17.47 -7.70 32.37
N GLU A 155 18.51 -7.24 31.68
CA GLU A 155 19.83 -7.88 31.70
C GLU A 155 20.47 -7.84 33.10
N ASN A 156 20.30 -6.75 33.84
CA ASN A 156 20.78 -6.65 35.22
C ASN A 156 20.05 -7.63 36.16
N ILE A 157 18.72 -7.66 36.08
CA ILE A 157 17.89 -8.60 36.86
C ILE A 157 18.24 -10.04 36.52
N LYS A 158 18.39 -10.36 35.24
CA LYS A 158 18.81 -11.69 34.77
C LYS A 158 20.15 -12.11 35.36
N LYS A 159 21.14 -11.22 35.39
CA LYS A 159 22.44 -11.48 36.04
C LYS A 159 22.30 -11.75 37.53
N MET A 160 21.44 -11.01 38.24
CA MET A 160 21.18 -11.24 39.66
C MET A 160 20.51 -12.60 39.90
N LEU A 161 19.48 -12.94 39.11
CA LEU A 161 18.79 -14.22 39.20
C LEU A 161 19.71 -15.40 38.91
N ASN A 162 20.58 -15.30 37.90
CA ASN A 162 21.56 -16.34 37.59
C ASN A 162 22.52 -16.59 38.75
N ARG A 163 23.04 -15.52 39.39
CA ARG A 163 23.92 -15.66 40.57
C ARG A 163 23.21 -16.34 41.75
N LEU A 164 21.94 -16.01 41.98
CA LEU A 164 21.13 -16.66 43.03
C LEU A 164 20.91 -18.14 42.71
N LYS A 165 20.64 -18.47 41.45
CA LYS A 165 20.48 -19.85 41.00
C LYS A 165 21.77 -20.65 41.15
N GLU A 166 22.92 -20.11 40.75
CA GLU A 166 24.24 -20.74 40.95
C GLU A 166 24.52 -21.00 42.43
N HIS A 167 24.17 -20.04 43.30
CA HIS A 167 24.31 -20.22 44.75
C HIS A 167 23.40 -21.34 45.28
N GLU A 168 22.14 -21.39 44.84
CA GLU A 168 21.21 -22.46 45.19
C GLU A 168 21.70 -23.84 44.73
N GLU A 169 22.22 -23.95 43.51
CA GLU A 169 22.86 -25.17 42.98
C GLU A 169 24.05 -25.61 43.84
N GLN A 170 24.90 -24.67 44.26
CA GLN A 170 26.03 -24.96 45.15
C GLN A 170 25.57 -25.44 46.53
N VAL A 171 24.54 -24.81 47.12
CA VAL A 171 23.95 -25.25 48.39
C VAL A 171 23.38 -26.67 48.26
N ASN A 172 22.65 -26.97 47.19
CA ASN A 172 22.13 -28.30 46.92
C ASN A 172 23.23 -29.34 46.77
N LYS A 173 24.33 -29.00 46.07
CA LYS A 173 25.50 -29.87 45.94
C LYS A 173 26.15 -30.18 47.29
N VAL A 174 26.31 -29.17 48.15
CA VAL A 174 26.84 -29.38 49.51
C VAL A 174 25.91 -30.24 50.34
N ARG A 175 24.59 -29.99 50.30
CA ARG A 175 23.58 -30.79 51.01
C ARG A 175 23.61 -32.24 50.56
N ALA A 176 23.60 -32.50 49.25
CA ALA A 176 23.68 -33.84 48.69
C ALA A 176 24.98 -34.55 49.10
N GLY A 177 26.11 -33.84 49.13
CA GLY A 177 27.39 -34.39 49.60
C GLY A 177 27.34 -34.81 51.07
N TRP A 178 26.74 -33.99 51.95
CA TRP A 178 26.54 -34.35 53.36
C TRP A 178 25.57 -35.51 53.53
N GLN A 179 24.46 -35.51 52.80
CA GLN A 179 23.48 -36.58 52.84
C GLN A 179 24.09 -37.93 52.43
N HIS A 180 24.87 -37.94 51.34
CA HIS A 180 25.60 -39.14 50.93
C HIS A 180 26.58 -39.63 52.01
N LYS A 181 27.29 -38.72 52.69
CA LYS A 181 28.19 -39.08 53.79
C LYS A 181 27.44 -39.69 54.98
N ILE A 182 26.25 -39.18 55.29
CA ILE A 182 25.37 -39.75 56.32
C ILE A 182 24.93 -41.15 55.92
N GLU A 183 24.43 -41.34 54.70
CA GLU A 183 24.00 -42.64 54.17
C GLU A 183 25.13 -43.69 54.24
N VAL A 184 26.36 -43.30 53.89
CA VAL A 184 27.53 -44.18 54.00
C VAL A 184 27.82 -44.58 55.45
N LEU A 185 27.76 -43.62 56.40
CA LEU A 185 27.98 -43.91 57.81
C LEU A 185 26.86 -44.79 58.41
N GLU A 186 25.62 -44.57 58.02
CA GLU A 186 24.47 -45.40 58.41
C GLU A 186 24.63 -46.83 57.89
N ALA A 187 25.01 -47.01 56.63
CA ALA A 187 25.26 -48.33 56.05
C ALA A 187 26.43 -49.05 56.75
N GLN A 188 27.51 -48.33 57.09
CA GLN A 188 28.62 -48.89 57.86
C GLN A 188 28.18 -49.32 59.27
N LEU A 189 27.36 -48.51 59.94
CA LEU A 189 26.83 -48.83 61.26
C LEU A 189 25.93 -50.07 61.21
N GLN A 190 25.01 -50.14 60.23
CA GLN A 190 24.14 -51.28 59.99
C GLN A 190 24.94 -52.56 59.73
N SER A 191 25.92 -52.52 58.82
CA SER A 191 26.79 -53.66 58.53
C SER A 191 27.54 -54.15 59.78
N LYS A 192 28.01 -53.22 60.63
CA LYS A 192 28.68 -53.58 61.89
C LYS A 192 27.71 -54.21 62.89
N MET A 193 26.47 -53.71 62.99
CA MET A 193 25.43 -54.32 63.81
C MET A 193 25.08 -55.74 63.34
N GLU A 194 24.92 -55.95 62.03
CA GLU A 194 24.65 -57.26 61.42
C GLU A 194 25.80 -58.24 61.69
N SER A 195 27.05 -57.80 61.55
CA SER A 195 28.23 -58.62 61.87
C SER A 195 28.26 -59.04 63.34
N VAL A 196 27.95 -58.13 64.27
CA VAL A 196 27.85 -58.43 65.71
C VAL A 196 26.71 -59.43 66.00
N LEU A 197 25.53 -59.23 65.42
CA LEU A 197 24.39 -60.15 65.58
C LEU A 197 24.72 -61.54 65.03
N THR A 198 25.33 -61.61 63.84
CA THR A 198 25.75 -62.86 63.21
C THR A 198 26.78 -63.56 64.08
N ARG A 199 27.77 -62.84 64.62
CA ARG A 199 28.79 -63.42 65.50
C ARG A 199 28.18 -63.95 66.81
N LYS A 200 27.22 -63.21 67.39
CA LYS A 200 26.50 -63.66 68.58
C LYS A 200 25.70 -64.94 68.30
N GLN A 201 24.97 -64.99 67.19
CA GLN A 201 24.23 -66.19 66.77
C GLN A 201 25.16 -67.38 66.53
N GLN A 202 26.30 -67.17 65.86
CA GLN A 202 27.32 -68.21 65.67
C GLN A 202 27.84 -68.75 67.00
N LEU A 203 28.20 -67.87 67.95
CA LEU A 203 28.67 -68.28 69.27
C LEU A 203 27.59 -69.05 70.05
N GLU A 204 26.33 -68.66 69.94
CA GLU A 204 25.21 -69.36 70.55
C GLU A 204 25.01 -70.76 69.94
N ILE A 205 25.08 -70.87 68.60
CA ILE A 205 25.02 -72.15 67.88
C ILE A 205 26.20 -73.04 68.30
N GLU A 206 27.42 -72.51 68.28
CA GLU A 206 28.64 -73.24 68.60
C GLU A 206 28.63 -73.74 70.07
N ASN A 207 28.17 -72.92 71.01
CA ASN A 207 27.99 -73.33 72.41
C ASN A 207 26.91 -74.41 72.55
N ARG A 208 25.79 -74.28 71.84
CA ARG A 208 24.71 -75.28 71.84
C ARG A 208 25.17 -76.60 71.24
N GLU A 209 25.98 -76.57 70.18
CA GLU A 209 26.58 -77.76 69.57
C GLU A 209 27.60 -78.43 70.50
N LYS A 210 28.46 -77.67 71.18
CA LYS A 210 29.36 -78.20 72.22
C LYS A 210 28.60 -78.90 73.34
N LEU A 211 27.50 -78.30 73.82
CA LEU A 211 26.60 -78.91 74.81
C LEU A 211 25.95 -80.20 74.29
N ARG A 212 25.48 -80.22 73.03
CA ARG A 212 24.92 -81.43 72.40
C ARG A 212 25.97 -82.53 72.30
N ALA A 213 27.17 -82.23 71.81
CA ALA A 213 28.26 -83.19 71.68
C ALA A 213 28.68 -83.77 73.04
N LEU A 214 28.79 -82.94 74.08
CA LEU A 214 29.08 -83.40 75.44
C LEU A 214 27.98 -84.31 75.99
N ASN A 215 26.71 -83.94 75.77
CA ASN A 215 25.58 -84.77 76.16
C ASN A 215 25.54 -86.10 75.39
N GLU A 216 25.82 -86.10 74.09
CA GLU A 216 25.92 -87.32 73.27
C GLU A 216 27.04 -88.24 73.76
N LEU A 217 28.21 -87.69 74.07
CA LEU A 217 29.34 -88.45 74.62
C LEU A 217 28.93 -89.08 75.96
N ARG A 218 28.34 -88.30 76.86
CA ARG A 218 27.90 -88.78 78.18
C ARG A 218 26.78 -89.82 78.08
N VAL A 219 25.86 -89.68 77.14
CA VAL A 219 24.83 -90.70 76.85
C VAL A 219 25.48 -91.98 76.31
N SER A 220 26.49 -91.87 75.45
CA SER A 220 27.23 -93.02 74.94
C SER A 220 28.00 -93.75 76.06
N GLU A 221 28.66 -93.02 76.96
CA GLU A 221 29.32 -93.57 78.15
C GLU A 221 28.31 -94.27 79.09
N ILE A 222 27.15 -93.65 79.33
CA ILE A 222 26.07 -94.26 80.12
C ILE A 222 25.55 -95.53 79.42
N LYS A 223 25.39 -95.52 78.10
CA LYS A 223 25.00 -96.72 77.35
C LYS A 223 26.05 -97.84 77.47
N GLN A 224 27.33 -97.53 77.29
CA GLN A 224 28.41 -98.52 77.43
C GLN A 224 28.49 -99.11 78.83
N THR A 225 28.32 -98.28 79.86
CA THR A 225 28.26 -98.76 81.25
C THR A 225 27.04 -99.64 81.51
N LEU A 226 25.86 -99.26 81.01
CA LEU A 226 24.66 -100.09 81.08
C LEU A 226 24.84 -101.42 80.35
N GLU A 227 25.38 -101.44 79.13
CA GLU A 227 25.69 -102.66 78.38
C GLU A 227 26.69 -103.54 79.13
N SER A 228 27.69 -102.95 79.78
CA SER A 228 28.64 -103.71 80.61
C SER A 228 27.98 -104.32 81.83
N ILE A 229 27.05 -103.59 82.48
CA ILE A 229 26.26 -104.12 83.61
C ILE A 229 25.32 -105.23 83.13
N GLU A 230 24.67 -105.04 81.98
CA GLU A 230 23.83 -106.06 81.35
C GLU A 230 24.63 -107.32 81.05
N ARG A 231 25.81 -107.23 80.39
CA ARG A 231 26.70 -108.39 80.19
C ARG A 231 27.09 -109.07 81.49
N GLN A 232 27.47 -108.32 82.52
CA GLN A 232 27.79 -108.89 83.84
C GLN A 232 26.58 -109.56 84.49
N SER A 233 25.38 -109.03 84.28
CA SER A 233 24.14 -109.63 84.77
C SER A 233 23.79 -110.90 84.00
N GLU A 234 23.98 -110.92 82.67
CA GLU A 234 23.81 -112.09 81.81
C GLU A 234 24.81 -113.20 82.15
N GLU A 235 26.08 -112.84 82.41
CA GLU A 235 27.11 -113.76 82.87
C GLU A 235 26.76 -114.35 84.24
N LYS A 236 26.30 -113.54 85.19
CA LYS A 236 25.81 -114.02 86.49
C LYS A 236 24.60 -114.93 86.36
N ILE A 237 23.66 -114.62 85.46
CA ILE A 237 22.50 -115.48 85.18
C ILE A 237 22.96 -116.81 84.60
N LYS A 238 23.88 -116.81 83.63
CA LYS A 238 24.47 -118.04 83.08
C LYS A 238 25.21 -118.85 84.14
N GLU A 239 25.95 -118.19 85.03
CA GLU A 239 26.67 -118.85 86.12
C GLU A 239 25.70 -119.48 87.14
N LEU A 240 24.60 -118.79 87.45
CA LEU A 240 23.52 -119.33 88.30
C LEU A 240 22.78 -120.48 87.62
N GLN A 241 22.49 -120.39 86.31
CA GLN A 241 21.91 -121.48 85.52
C GLN A 241 22.83 -122.70 85.51
N SER A 242 24.13 -122.52 85.23
CA SER A 242 25.10 -123.62 85.27
C SER A 242 25.19 -124.28 86.65
N LYS A 243 25.13 -123.49 87.74
CA LYS A 243 25.04 -124.03 89.11
C LYS A 243 23.75 -124.78 89.35
N LEU A 244 22.62 -124.30 88.81
CA LEU A 244 21.33 -124.97 88.88
C LEU A 244 21.35 -126.29 88.10
N ASP A 245 21.83 -126.29 86.85
CA ASP A 245 21.96 -127.48 86.01
C ASP A 245 22.90 -128.51 86.62
N CYS A 246 24.00 -128.06 87.25
CA CYS A 246 24.93 -128.92 87.99
C CYS A 246 24.27 -129.50 89.25
N ALA A 247 23.45 -128.71 89.96
CA ALA A 247 22.66 -129.20 91.08
C ALA A 247 21.57 -130.18 90.63
N GLU A 248 20.93 -129.95 89.48
CA GLU A 248 19.92 -130.83 88.88
C GLU A 248 20.55 -132.14 88.42
N THR A 249 21.67 -132.11 87.68
CA THR A 249 22.41 -133.32 87.29
C THR A 249 22.98 -134.06 88.49
N ASN A 250 23.44 -133.37 89.54
CA ASN A 250 23.84 -134.04 90.78
C ASN A 250 22.63 -134.66 91.50
N ARG A 251 21.47 -133.99 91.52
CA ARG A 251 20.23 -134.56 92.07
C ARG A 251 19.73 -135.74 91.24
N GLU A 252 19.84 -135.69 89.92
CA GLU A 252 19.56 -136.81 89.02
C GLU A 252 20.52 -137.96 89.27
N LYS A 253 21.84 -137.71 89.33
CA LYS A 253 22.83 -138.72 89.70
C LYS A 253 22.60 -139.31 91.09
N GLU A 254 22.12 -138.52 92.05
CA GLU A 254 21.76 -139.00 93.40
C GLU A 254 20.47 -139.84 93.37
N LEU A 255 19.48 -139.46 92.56
CA LEU A 255 18.27 -140.26 92.29
C LEU A 255 18.59 -141.54 91.52
N GLU A 256 19.52 -141.48 90.57
CA GLU A 256 20.01 -142.60 89.77
C GLU A 256 20.87 -143.55 90.61
N LYS A 257 21.69 -143.03 91.53
CA LYS A 257 22.34 -143.81 92.61
C LYS A 257 21.34 -144.45 93.56
N ARG A 258 20.26 -143.76 93.93
CA ARG A 258 19.17 -144.35 94.73
C ARG A 258 18.45 -145.44 93.93
N LEU A 259 18.26 -145.28 92.62
CA LEU A 259 17.68 -146.31 91.73
C LEU A 259 18.65 -147.49 91.49
N GLU A 260 19.95 -147.26 91.33
CA GLU A 260 20.99 -148.30 91.18
C GLU A 260 21.28 -149.03 92.50
N GLY A 261 21.21 -148.34 93.64
CA GLY A 261 21.31 -148.96 94.96
C GLY A 261 20.12 -149.86 95.27
N VAL A 262 18.90 -149.42 94.89
CA VAL A 262 17.71 -150.29 94.93
C VAL A 262 17.85 -151.48 93.98
N ARG A 263 18.58 -151.35 92.86
CA ARG A 263 18.88 -152.46 91.92
C ARG A 263 20.02 -153.39 92.38
N LYS A 264 20.97 -152.96 93.21
CA LYS A 264 22.12 -153.77 93.68
C LYS A 264 21.90 -154.54 94.99
N ASN A 265 20.76 -154.36 95.65
CA ASN A 265 20.36 -155.18 96.81
C ASN A 265 19.20 -156.14 96.49
N VAL A 266 18.94 -156.38 95.21
CA VAL A 266 18.17 -157.51 94.70
C VAL A 266 19.10 -158.30 93.79
N CYS A 267 19.55 -159.46 94.28
CA CYS A 267 20.56 -160.41 93.75
C CYS A 267 21.98 -160.25 94.32
#